data_AF-A0A5F2HX86-F1
#
_entry.id   AF-A0A5F2HX86-F1
#
_cell.length_a   1.000
_cell.length_b   1.000
_cell.length_c   1.000
_cell.angle_alpha   90.00
_cell.angle_beta   90.00
_cell.angle_gamma   90.00
#
_symmetry.space_group_name_H-M   'P 1'
#
loop_
_entity.id
_entity.type
_entity.pdbx_description
1 polymer ?
#
loop_
_entity_poly.entity_id
_entity_poly.type
_entity_poly.pdbx_seq_one_letter_code
_entity_poly.pdbx_strand_id
1 'polypeptide(L)'
;MPQPIGKKIGPLAYVIFGSGGEDAITNAPDLAALAMRCIASWTSVDYMLMLVYVRMLGGPEDKASTAYLALETQSAKTSVITAVGRRFLEPKVFRLLTAILAIAKTNQKSRDKLAHHLWGWDNRLPNALLLGDPRDLVTGEGLRDCVFVYEKPDLEGIIAANKRLFHFLSGFHMFLDKHPAYEDGSKFDRLCDEPEIRERLDRLA
;
A
#
# COMPACT_ATOMS: atom_id res chain seq x y z
N MET A 1 11.10 7.61 8.65
CA MET A 1 9.71 7.06 8.61
C MET A 1 8.77 8.25 8.49
N PRO A 2 7.90 8.37 7.48
CA PRO A 2 6.72 9.20 7.68
C PRO A 2 5.80 8.42 8.63
N GLN A 3 5.59 8.98 9.81
CA GLN A 3 4.55 8.56 10.74
C GLN A 3 3.17 8.61 10.05
N PRO A 4 2.10 8.01 10.63
CA PRO A 4 0.77 8.26 10.10
C PRO A 4 0.56 9.77 10.06
N ILE A 5 0.19 10.33 8.92
CA ILE A 5 -0.15 11.75 8.82
C ILE A 5 -1.49 12.04 9.54
N GLY A 6 -2.11 11.00 10.11
CA GLY A 6 -3.25 11.13 10.99
C GLY A 6 -2.90 11.83 12.29
N LYS A 7 -3.31 13.10 12.42
CA LYS A 7 -3.35 13.80 13.70
C LYS A 7 -4.32 13.04 14.63
N LYS A 8 -3.99 12.94 15.92
CA LYS A 8 -4.95 12.49 16.95
C LYS A 8 -5.90 13.63 17.29
N ILE A 9 -7.13 13.32 17.64
CA ILE A 9 -8.15 14.35 17.86
C ILE A 9 -7.98 15.03 19.23
N GLY A 10 -8.16 16.35 19.28
CA GLY A 10 -8.22 17.13 20.53
C GLY A 10 -9.49 16.84 21.36
N PRO A 11 -9.58 17.40 22.59
CA PRO A 11 -10.57 17.01 23.61
C PRO A 11 -12.05 17.34 23.30
N LEU A 12 -12.34 17.97 22.16
CA LEU A 12 -13.66 18.45 21.77
C LEU A 12 -14.10 17.81 20.46
N ALA A 13 -13.99 16.49 20.28
CA ALA A 13 -14.56 15.79 19.13
C ALA A 13 -15.63 14.78 19.54
N TYR A 14 -16.69 14.70 18.74
CA TYR A 14 -17.92 13.92 18.88
C TYR A 14 -17.92 13.12 17.61
N VAL A 15 -17.24 11.98 17.70
CA VAL A 15 -16.98 11.13 16.55
C VAL A 15 -18.17 10.19 16.41
N ILE A 16 -18.79 10.21 15.23
CA ILE A 16 -19.87 9.30 14.89
C ILE A 16 -19.29 8.24 13.95
N PHE A 17 -19.47 6.96 14.31
CA PHE A 17 -19.07 5.81 13.51
C PHE A 17 -20.29 5.02 13.04
N GLY A 18 -20.19 4.44 11.84
CA GLY A 18 -21.15 3.45 11.34
C GLY A 18 -22.09 3.97 10.25
N SER A 19 -22.89 3.04 9.71
CA SER A 19 -23.76 3.22 8.54
C SER A 19 -25.26 3.19 8.88
N GLY A 20 -25.61 3.27 10.16
CA GLY A 20 -27.00 3.18 10.64
C GLY A 20 -27.79 4.49 10.59
N GLY A 21 -27.27 5.52 9.91
CA GLY A 21 -27.79 6.88 9.86
C GLY A 21 -26.89 7.77 8.99
N GLU A 22 -26.69 9.04 9.35
CA GLU A 22 -25.69 9.91 8.71
C GLU A 22 -24.28 9.31 8.85
N ASP A 23 -23.67 8.94 7.73
CA ASP A 23 -22.38 8.27 7.67
C ASP A 23 -21.27 9.18 7.13
N ALA A 24 -20.03 8.69 7.19
CA ALA A 24 -18.87 9.45 6.70
C ALA A 24 -18.91 9.69 5.18
N ILE A 25 -19.60 8.84 4.42
CA ILE A 25 -19.73 8.99 2.96
C ILE A 25 -20.64 10.18 2.64
N THR A 26 -21.75 10.32 3.38
CA THR A 26 -22.70 11.42 3.21
C THR A 26 -22.11 12.74 3.68
N ASN A 27 -21.36 12.73 4.79
CA ASN A 27 -20.82 13.94 5.41
C ASN A 27 -19.49 14.42 4.79
N ALA A 28 -18.72 13.53 4.17
CA ALA A 28 -17.44 13.85 3.54
C ALA A 28 -17.25 13.12 2.20
N PRO A 29 -18.15 13.32 1.21
CA PRO A 29 -18.18 12.53 -0.02
C PRO A 29 -16.89 12.61 -0.84
N ASP A 30 -16.26 13.79 -0.91
CA ASP A 30 -14.99 13.97 -1.62
C ASP A 30 -13.84 13.20 -0.96
N LEU A 31 -13.80 13.16 0.38
CA LEU A 31 -12.79 12.39 1.12
C LEU A 31 -13.07 10.89 1.04
N ALA A 32 -14.34 10.47 1.07
CA ALA A 32 -14.74 9.09 0.83
C ALA A 32 -14.30 8.62 -0.57
N ALA A 33 -14.51 9.45 -1.60
CA ALA A 33 -14.05 9.15 -2.96
C ALA A 33 -12.52 9.03 -3.03
N LEU A 34 -11.77 9.91 -2.35
CA LEU A 34 -10.31 9.81 -2.27
C LEU A 34 -9.85 8.57 -1.50
N ALA A 35 -10.51 8.20 -0.41
CA ALA A 35 -10.23 6.96 0.33
C ALA A 35 -10.46 5.72 -0.54
N MET A 36 -11.55 5.68 -1.31
CA MET A 36 -11.80 4.62 -2.29
C MET A 36 -10.73 4.57 -3.39
N ARG A 37 -10.24 5.73 -3.85
CA ARG A 37 -9.11 5.79 -4.80
C ARG A 37 -7.82 5.26 -4.19
N CYS A 38 -7.58 5.45 -2.89
CA CYS A 38 -6.44 4.82 -2.20
C CYS A 38 -6.54 3.30 -2.28
N ILE A 39 -7.71 2.73 -1.96
CA ILE A 39 -7.96 1.28 -2.02
C ILE A 39 -7.81 0.76 -3.46
N ALA A 40 -8.44 1.44 -4.44
CA ALA A 40 -8.38 1.04 -5.84
C ALA A 40 -6.95 1.10 -6.41
N SER A 41 -6.18 2.13 -6.08
CA SER A 41 -4.77 2.24 -6.53
C SER A 41 -3.88 1.12 -5.99
N TRP A 42 -4.21 0.56 -4.81
CA TRP A 42 -3.51 -0.60 -4.28
C TRP A 42 -3.79 -1.88 -5.08
N THR A 43 -5.00 -2.04 -5.63
CA THR A 43 -5.32 -3.19 -6.49
C THR A 43 -4.39 -3.24 -7.71
N SER A 44 -4.01 -2.09 -8.27
CA SER A 44 -3.00 -2.02 -9.34
C SER A 44 -1.62 -2.48 -8.87
N VAL A 45 -1.23 -2.16 -7.63
CA VAL A 45 0.02 -2.65 -7.02
C VAL A 45 -0.02 -4.16 -6.84
N ASP A 46 -1.12 -4.72 -6.32
CA ASP A 46 -1.25 -6.17 -6.10
C ASP A 46 -1.24 -6.95 -7.43
N TYR A 47 -1.88 -6.41 -8.46
CA TYR A 47 -1.78 -6.94 -9.82
C TYR A 47 -0.31 -6.97 -10.32
N MET A 48 0.44 -5.89 -10.12
CA MET A 48 1.85 -5.87 -10.51
C MET A 48 2.73 -6.83 -9.69
N LEU A 49 2.45 -7.02 -8.41
CA LEU A 49 3.11 -8.03 -7.59
C LEU A 49 2.84 -9.45 -8.12
N MET A 50 1.61 -9.73 -8.55
CA MET A 50 1.26 -10.98 -9.22
C MET A 50 2.06 -11.16 -10.51
N LEU A 51 2.14 -10.14 -11.37
CA LEU A 51 2.92 -10.22 -12.61
C LEU A 51 4.41 -10.52 -12.33
N VAL A 52 5.01 -9.83 -11.35
CA VAL A 52 6.39 -10.12 -10.91
C VAL A 52 6.54 -11.56 -10.44
N TYR A 53 5.59 -12.07 -9.66
CA TYR A 53 5.58 -13.48 -9.24
C TYR A 53 5.52 -14.44 -10.42
N VAL A 54 4.52 -14.27 -11.30
CA VAL A 54 4.31 -15.13 -12.49
C VAL A 54 5.56 -15.14 -13.35
N ARG A 55 6.16 -13.96 -13.57
CA ARG A 55 7.35 -13.82 -14.40
C ARG A 55 8.56 -14.55 -13.82
N MET A 56 8.79 -14.46 -12.51
CA MET A 56 9.91 -15.14 -11.86
C MET A 56 9.71 -16.66 -11.75
N LEU A 57 8.47 -17.11 -11.53
CA LEU A 57 8.17 -18.54 -11.44
C LEU A 57 8.32 -19.24 -12.80
N GLY A 58 7.95 -18.55 -13.88
CA GLY A 58 7.92 -19.10 -15.23
C GLY A 58 6.85 -20.18 -15.43
N GLY A 59 6.88 -20.84 -16.59
CA GLY A 59 5.89 -21.86 -16.96
C GLY A 59 4.53 -21.27 -17.41
N PRO A 60 3.45 -22.06 -17.39
CA PRO A 60 2.12 -21.60 -17.81
C PRO A 60 1.58 -20.50 -16.88
N GLU A 61 1.31 -19.31 -17.45
CA GLU A 61 0.94 -18.10 -16.71
C GLU A 61 -0.40 -18.24 -15.95
N ASP A 62 -1.33 -19.03 -16.50
CA ASP A 62 -2.64 -19.33 -15.90
C ASP A 62 -2.51 -20.11 -14.58
N LYS A 63 -1.60 -21.08 -14.53
CA LYS A 63 -1.34 -21.88 -13.32
C LYS A 63 -0.65 -21.04 -12.24
N ALA A 64 0.31 -20.22 -12.63
CA ALA A 64 1.03 -19.34 -11.70
C ALA A 64 0.10 -18.27 -11.11
N SER A 65 -0.71 -17.61 -11.93
CA SER A 65 -1.68 -16.63 -11.44
C SER A 65 -2.74 -17.26 -10.52
N THR A 66 -3.24 -18.45 -10.86
CA THR A 66 -4.16 -19.21 -10.00
C THR A 66 -3.54 -19.48 -8.62
N ALA A 67 -2.29 -19.94 -8.59
CA ALA A 67 -1.58 -20.19 -7.33
C ALA A 67 -1.36 -18.92 -6.50
N TYR A 68 -1.03 -17.79 -7.15
CA TYR A 68 -0.89 -16.50 -6.46
C TYR A 68 -2.21 -16.01 -5.88
N LEU A 69 -3.31 -16.14 -6.63
CA LEU A 69 -4.64 -15.70 -6.21
C LEU A 69 -5.21 -16.53 -5.05
N ALA A 70 -4.78 -17.78 -4.90
CA ALA A 70 -5.12 -18.62 -3.73
C ALA A 70 -4.49 -18.15 -2.41
N LEU A 71 -3.58 -17.17 -2.45
CA LEU A 71 -2.95 -16.59 -1.25
C LEU A 71 -3.81 -15.47 -0.67
N GLU A 72 -4.51 -15.77 0.42
CA GLU A 72 -5.48 -14.86 1.04
C GLU A 72 -4.87 -13.59 1.65
N THR A 73 -3.62 -13.64 2.10
CA THR A 73 -3.00 -12.50 2.80
C THR A 73 -1.87 -11.88 2.01
N GLN A 74 -1.72 -10.56 2.12
CA GLN A 74 -0.59 -9.84 1.53
C GLN A 74 0.76 -10.35 2.07
N SER A 75 0.80 -10.81 3.32
CA SER A 75 2.00 -11.39 3.92
C SER A 75 2.40 -12.72 3.25
N ALA A 76 1.43 -13.57 2.93
CA ALA A 76 1.66 -14.82 2.20
C ALA A 76 2.13 -14.53 0.76
N LYS A 77 1.47 -13.60 0.06
CA LYS A 77 1.88 -13.11 -1.27
C LYS A 77 3.33 -12.58 -1.26
N THR A 78 3.67 -11.72 -0.31
CA THR A 78 5.03 -11.18 -0.16
C THR A 78 6.06 -12.28 0.13
N SER A 79 5.69 -13.25 0.98
CA SER A 79 6.58 -14.36 1.33
C SER A 79 6.86 -15.27 0.14
N VAL A 80 5.85 -15.58 -0.68
CA VAL A 80 6.05 -16.41 -1.88
C VAL A 80 6.90 -15.68 -2.92
N ILE A 81 6.67 -14.38 -3.14
CA ILE A 81 7.49 -13.56 -4.04
C ILE A 81 8.95 -13.55 -3.56
N THR A 82 9.16 -13.39 -2.27
CA THR A 82 10.51 -13.40 -1.67
C THR A 82 11.19 -14.76 -1.87
N ALA A 83 10.48 -15.87 -1.65
CA ALA A 83 11.04 -17.22 -1.79
C ALA A 83 11.41 -17.53 -3.25
N VAL A 84 10.51 -17.21 -4.21
CA VAL A 84 10.75 -17.37 -5.64
C VAL A 84 11.92 -16.48 -6.08
N GLY A 85 11.90 -15.20 -5.69
CA GLY A 85 12.97 -14.26 -6.02
C GLY A 85 14.34 -14.73 -5.51
N ARG A 86 14.42 -15.24 -4.28
CA ARG A 86 15.67 -15.79 -3.71
C ARG A 86 16.20 -16.98 -4.51
N ARG A 87 15.30 -17.79 -5.09
CA ARG A 87 15.68 -18.98 -5.85
C ARG A 87 16.17 -18.65 -7.25
N PHE A 88 15.55 -17.69 -7.93
CA PHE A 88 15.74 -17.49 -9.37
C PHE A 88 16.45 -16.19 -9.77
N LEU A 89 16.57 -15.21 -8.87
CA LEU A 89 17.24 -13.95 -9.18
C LEU A 89 18.70 -13.96 -8.73
N GLU A 90 19.53 -13.26 -9.50
CA GLU A 90 20.88 -12.92 -9.07
C GLU A 90 20.86 -12.06 -7.80
N PRO A 91 21.90 -12.14 -6.93
CA PRO A 91 21.90 -11.43 -5.65
C PRO A 91 21.62 -9.92 -5.73
N LYS A 92 22.19 -9.21 -6.71
CA LYS A 92 21.95 -7.75 -6.90
C LYS A 92 20.48 -7.47 -7.22
N VAL A 93 19.87 -8.29 -8.08
CA VAL A 93 18.47 -8.15 -8.50
C VAL A 93 17.52 -8.53 -7.35
N PHE A 94 17.85 -9.58 -6.59
CA PHE A 94 17.08 -9.97 -5.41
C PHE A 94 17.08 -8.90 -4.31
N ARG A 95 18.21 -8.19 -4.12
CA ARG A 95 18.27 -7.03 -3.20
C ARG A 95 17.32 -5.92 -3.64
N LEU A 96 17.27 -5.60 -4.93
CA LEU A 96 16.31 -4.62 -5.47
C LEU A 96 14.86 -5.05 -5.22
N LEU A 97 14.51 -6.32 -5.50
CA LEU A 97 13.18 -6.85 -5.21
C LEU A 97 12.83 -6.69 -3.72
N THR A 98 13.77 -7.03 -2.83
CA THR A 98 13.56 -6.93 -1.38
C THR A 98 13.31 -5.48 -0.94
N ALA A 99 14.03 -4.52 -1.52
CA ALA A 99 13.81 -3.09 -1.29
C ALA A 99 12.40 -2.65 -1.74
N ILE A 100 11.97 -3.07 -2.94
CA ILE A 100 10.62 -2.78 -3.46
C ILE A 100 9.53 -3.39 -2.56
N LEU A 101 9.69 -4.63 -2.11
CA LEU A 101 8.73 -5.30 -1.21
C LEU A 101 8.66 -4.61 0.16
N ALA A 102 9.76 -4.04 0.64
CA ALA A 102 9.75 -3.25 1.88
C ALA A 102 8.95 -1.94 1.74
N ILE A 103 8.98 -1.30 0.56
CA ILE A 103 8.12 -0.16 0.22
C ILE A 103 6.66 -0.61 0.16
N ALA A 104 6.37 -1.73 -0.53
CA ALA A 104 5.03 -2.30 -0.60
C ALA A 104 4.43 -2.55 0.78
N LYS A 105 5.19 -3.15 1.69
CA LYS A 105 4.78 -3.36 3.09
C LYS A 105 4.45 -2.06 3.83
N THR A 106 5.16 -0.97 3.52
CA THR A 106 4.90 0.35 4.13
C THR A 106 3.60 0.94 3.59
N ASN A 107 3.41 0.93 2.27
CA ASN A 107 2.23 1.48 1.61
C ASN A 107 0.95 0.70 1.95
N GLN A 108 1.05 -0.62 2.05
CA GLN A 108 -0.05 -1.51 2.45
C GLN A 108 -0.68 -1.05 3.77
N LYS A 109 0.14 -0.75 4.79
CA LYS A 109 -0.35 -0.33 6.12
C LYS A 109 -1.24 0.91 6.06
N SER A 110 -0.93 1.86 5.18
CA SER A 110 -1.69 3.09 5.03
C SER A 110 -3.08 2.82 4.44
N ARG A 111 -3.15 1.92 3.45
CA ARG A 111 -4.42 1.48 2.84
C ARG A 111 -5.23 0.56 3.74
N ASP A 112 -4.58 -0.31 4.51
CA ASP A 112 -5.28 -1.28 5.37
C ASP A 112 -6.15 -0.59 6.42
N LYS A 113 -5.71 0.56 6.94
CA LYS A 113 -6.57 1.38 7.81
C LYS A 113 -7.83 1.83 7.08
N LEU A 114 -7.72 2.35 5.87
CA LEU A 114 -8.87 2.78 5.07
C LEU A 114 -9.81 1.62 4.74
N ALA A 115 -9.29 0.41 4.53
CA ALA A 115 -10.10 -0.76 4.17
C ALA A 115 -10.76 -1.47 5.36
N HIS A 116 -10.16 -1.39 6.56
CA HIS A 116 -10.55 -2.24 7.69
C HIS A 116 -10.98 -1.48 8.94
N HIS A 117 -10.74 -0.17 9.02
CA HIS A 117 -11.21 0.65 10.14
C HIS A 117 -12.63 1.15 9.90
N LEU A 118 -13.35 1.46 10.99
CA LEU A 118 -14.65 2.12 10.87
C LEU A 118 -14.44 3.57 10.41
N TRP A 119 -15.19 3.96 9.39
CA TRP A 119 -15.22 5.33 8.91
C TRP A 119 -16.18 6.14 9.76
N GLY A 120 -15.75 7.33 10.14
CA GLY A 120 -16.51 8.26 10.94
C GLY A 120 -16.27 9.70 10.52
N TRP A 121 -17.01 10.58 11.16
CA TRP A 121 -17.04 12.00 10.85
C TRP A 121 -17.33 12.84 12.11
N ASP A 122 -17.05 14.14 12.04
CA ASP A 122 -17.40 15.14 13.06
C ASP A 122 -17.75 16.47 12.37
N ASN A 123 -18.89 17.06 12.73
CA ASN A 123 -19.33 18.37 12.24
C ASN A 123 -18.31 19.51 12.43
N ARG A 124 -17.42 19.39 13.41
CA ARG A 124 -16.34 20.36 13.67
C ARG A 124 -15.08 20.09 12.86
N LEU A 125 -14.99 18.93 12.22
CA LEU A 125 -13.91 18.54 11.31
C LEU A 125 -14.49 18.20 9.93
N PRO A 126 -15.21 19.12 9.26
CA PRO A 126 -15.91 18.83 8.00
C PRO A 126 -14.97 18.47 6.84
N ASN A 127 -13.67 18.77 6.98
CA ASN A 127 -12.63 18.47 5.99
C ASN A 127 -11.77 17.27 6.38
N ALA A 128 -12.27 16.37 7.23
CA ALA A 128 -11.55 15.17 7.64
C ALA A 128 -12.41 13.91 7.58
N LEU A 129 -11.76 12.80 7.22
CA LEU A 129 -12.26 11.45 7.38
C LEU A 129 -11.66 10.84 8.64
N LEU A 130 -12.50 10.37 9.56
CA LEU A 130 -12.05 9.79 10.82
C LEU A 130 -12.04 8.27 10.71
N LEU A 131 -10.95 7.62 11.12
CA LEU A 131 -10.83 6.16 11.11
C LEU A 131 -10.57 5.62 12.52
N GLY A 132 -11.46 4.78 13.02
CA GLY A 132 -11.29 4.07 14.30
C GLY A 132 -11.04 2.58 14.10
N ASP A 133 -10.02 2.04 14.76
CA ASP A 133 -9.79 0.60 14.76
C ASP A 133 -10.94 -0.11 15.51
N PRO A 134 -11.65 -1.08 14.90
CA PRO A 134 -12.74 -1.78 15.55
C PRO A 134 -12.36 -2.36 16.92
N ARG A 135 -11.10 -2.79 17.08
CA ARG A 135 -10.61 -3.39 18.33
C ARG A 135 -10.54 -2.36 19.46
N ASP A 136 -10.10 -1.15 19.13
CA ASP A 136 -10.01 -0.05 20.10
C ASP A 136 -11.39 0.55 20.40
N LEU A 137 -12.32 0.49 19.43
CA LEU A 137 -13.69 0.98 19.61
C LEU A 137 -14.53 0.08 20.52
N VAL A 138 -14.27 -1.24 20.52
CA VAL A 138 -15.00 -2.20 21.37
C VAL A 138 -14.69 -2.03 22.86
N THR A 139 -13.47 -1.61 23.22
CA THR A 139 -13.07 -1.47 24.63
C THR A 139 -13.62 -0.20 25.28
N GLY A 140 -14.04 0.79 24.48
CA GLY A 140 -14.62 2.05 24.97
C GLY A 140 -13.62 2.98 25.68
N GLU A 141 -12.38 2.55 25.89
CA GLU A 141 -11.33 3.35 26.51
C GLU A 141 -10.61 4.20 25.46
N GLY A 142 -10.58 5.52 25.66
CA GLY A 142 -9.65 6.38 24.93
C GLY A 142 -9.93 6.58 23.44
N LEU A 143 -11.19 6.70 23.02
CA LEU A 143 -11.59 7.06 21.63
C LEU A 143 -10.70 8.15 20.98
N ARG A 144 -10.19 9.10 21.76
CA ARG A 144 -9.31 10.19 21.31
C ARG A 144 -7.93 9.72 20.82
N ASP A 145 -7.40 8.68 21.45
CA ASP A 145 -6.07 8.13 21.13
C ASP A 145 -6.10 7.09 20.01
N CYS A 146 -7.30 6.63 19.65
CA CYS A 146 -7.53 5.50 18.76
C CYS A 146 -8.15 5.89 17.41
N VAL A 147 -8.38 7.19 17.18
CA VAL A 147 -8.96 7.70 15.93
C VAL A 147 -7.92 8.48 15.12
N PHE A 148 -7.73 8.04 13.89
CA PHE A 148 -6.88 8.70 12.91
C PHE A 148 -7.68 9.72 12.10
N VAL A 149 -7.15 10.92 11.95
CA VAL A 149 -7.75 12.01 11.15
C VAL A 149 -7.09 12.07 9.78
N TYR A 150 -7.81 11.77 8.71
CA TYR A 150 -7.31 11.89 7.34
C TYR A 150 -7.87 13.12 6.65
N GLU A 151 -7.00 14.03 6.26
CA GLU A 151 -7.32 15.17 5.41
C GLU A 151 -7.02 14.82 3.94
N LYS A 152 -7.48 15.66 3.01
CA LYS A 152 -7.27 15.46 1.56
C LYS A 152 -5.78 15.21 1.19
N PRO A 153 -4.80 15.97 1.69
CA PRO A 153 -3.39 15.73 1.35
C PRO A 153 -2.87 14.35 1.77
N ASP A 154 -3.43 13.77 2.83
CA ASP A 154 -3.02 12.45 3.33
C ASP A 154 -3.43 11.35 2.35
N LEU A 155 -4.68 11.42 1.89
CA LEU A 155 -5.24 10.48 0.92
C LEU A 155 -4.56 10.64 -0.45
N GLU A 156 -4.32 11.87 -0.89
CA GLU A 156 -3.55 12.14 -2.11
C GLU A 156 -2.11 11.61 -1.99
N GLY A 157 -1.48 11.72 -0.82
CA GLY A 157 -0.19 11.15 -0.51
C GLY A 157 -0.16 9.63 -0.65
N ILE A 158 -1.18 8.93 -0.15
CA ILE A 158 -1.31 7.47 -0.29
C ILE A 158 -1.47 7.08 -1.76
N ILE A 159 -2.34 7.77 -2.51
CA ILE A 159 -2.52 7.52 -3.94
C ILE A 159 -1.20 7.71 -4.70
N ALA A 160 -0.48 8.80 -4.42
CA ALA A 160 0.80 9.08 -5.05
C ALA A 160 1.86 8.02 -4.69
N ALA A 161 1.89 7.56 -3.44
CA ALA A 161 2.80 6.48 -3.00
C ALA A 161 2.49 5.16 -3.71
N ASN A 162 1.21 4.77 -3.83
CA ASN A 162 0.80 3.57 -4.56
C ASN A 162 1.16 3.67 -6.04
N LYS A 163 0.96 4.84 -6.66
CA LYS A 163 1.39 5.09 -8.05
C LYS A 163 2.90 4.94 -8.21
N ARG A 164 3.72 5.54 -7.35
CA ARG A 164 5.19 5.37 -7.44
C ARG A 164 5.60 3.91 -7.31
N LEU A 165 5.05 3.20 -6.33
CA LEU A 165 5.30 1.77 -6.15
C LEU A 165 4.90 0.94 -7.38
N PHE A 166 3.76 1.25 -8.01
CA PHE A 166 3.36 0.63 -9.27
C PHE A 166 4.43 0.85 -10.36
N HIS A 167 4.99 2.06 -10.48
CA HIS A 167 6.06 2.33 -11.45
C HIS A 167 7.34 1.54 -11.13
N PHE A 168 7.71 1.41 -9.87
CA PHE A 168 8.86 0.58 -9.46
C PHE A 168 8.66 -0.89 -9.83
N LEU A 169 7.48 -1.45 -9.54
CA LEU A 169 7.14 -2.83 -9.88
C LEU A 169 7.05 -3.03 -11.39
N SER A 170 6.49 -2.08 -12.12
CA SER A 170 6.40 -2.12 -13.59
C SER A 170 7.79 -2.09 -14.23
N GLY A 171 8.67 -1.20 -13.76
CA GLY A 171 10.05 -1.17 -14.24
C GLY A 171 10.82 -2.44 -13.90
N PHE A 172 10.64 -2.98 -12.69
CA PHE A 172 11.24 -4.26 -12.29
C PHE A 172 10.71 -5.42 -13.15
N HIS A 173 9.41 -5.48 -13.42
CA HIS A 173 8.80 -6.47 -14.30
C HIS A 173 9.37 -6.40 -15.73
N MET A 174 9.43 -5.21 -16.31
CA MET A 174 10.01 -5.01 -17.65
C MET A 174 11.49 -5.40 -17.73
N PHE A 175 12.25 -5.17 -16.64
CA PHE A 175 13.61 -5.67 -16.51
C PHE A 175 13.66 -7.20 -16.54
N LEU A 176 12.79 -7.90 -15.79
CA LEU A 176 12.68 -9.36 -15.83
C LEU A 176 12.23 -9.91 -17.20
N ASP A 177 11.44 -9.13 -17.94
CA ASP A 177 11.01 -9.48 -19.30
C ASP A 177 12.12 -9.37 -20.35
N LYS A 178 13.27 -8.77 -20.01
CA LYS A 178 14.28 -8.35 -20.99
C LYS A 178 13.65 -7.50 -22.10
N HIS A 179 12.67 -6.66 -21.73
CA HIS A 179 11.98 -5.82 -22.69
C HIS A 179 13.01 -4.91 -23.39
N PRO A 180 12.91 -4.65 -24.71
CA PRO A 180 13.92 -3.87 -25.46
C PRO A 180 14.26 -2.52 -24.83
N ALA A 181 13.25 -1.89 -24.20
CA ALA A 181 13.44 -0.66 -23.46
C ALA A 181 14.34 -0.78 -22.20
N TYR A 182 14.79 -1.97 -21.80
CA TYR A 182 15.57 -2.30 -20.60
C TYR A 182 16.85 -3.11 -20.92
N GLU A 183 17.21 -3.30 -22.19
CA GLU A 183 18.35 -4.14 -22.61
C GLU A 183 19.72 -3.55 -22.25
N ASP A 184 19.84 -2.24 -22.03
CA ASP A 184 21.12 -1.56 -21.83
C ASP A 184 21.62 -1.52 -20.37
N GLY A 185 20.91 -2.15 -19.42
CA GLY A 185 21.25 -2.14 -17.99
C GLY A 185 21.07 -0.78 -17.29
N SER A 186 21.02 0.33 -18.04
CA SER A 186 20.92 1.70 -17.52
C SER A 186 19.64 1.92 -16.71
N LYS A 187 18.57 1.19 -17.04
CA LYS A 187 17.30 1.30 -16.31
C LYS A 187 17.26 0.52 -15.01
N PHE A 188 18.03 -0.56 -14.88
CA PHE A 188 18.19 -1.22 -13.58
C PHE A 188 18.86 -0.25 -12.60
N ASP A 189 19.95 0.40 -13.02
CA ASP A 189 20.65 1.35 -12.17
C ASP A 189 19.78 2.58 -11.87
N ARG A 190 18.98 3.08 -12.83
CA ARG A 190 17.97 4.13 -12.55
C ARG A 190 16.97 3.72 -11.48
N LEU A 191 16.46 2.48 -11.49
CA LEU A 191 15.57 1.99 -10.42
C LEU A 191 16.30 1.93 -9.07
N CYS A 192 17.55 1.50 -9.03
CA CYS A 192 18.37 1.54 -7.82
C CYS A 192 18.64 2.97 -7.32
N ASP A 193 18.66 3.94 -8.23
CA ASP A 193 18.94 5.34 -7.94
C ASP A 193 17.72 6.14 -7.49
N GLU A 194 16.51 5.60 -7.65
CA GLU A 194 15.29 6.17 -7.10
C GLU A 194 15.45 6.39 -5.59
N PRO A 195 15.26 7.63 -5.07
CA PRO A 195 15.61 7.95 -3.68
C PRO A 195 14.99 7.01 -2.63
N GLU A 196 13.73 6.62 -2.83
CA GLU A 196 13.01 5.73 -1.92
C GLU A 196 13.54 4.28 -1.96
N ILE A 197 13.98 3.82 -3.14
CA ILE A 197 14.61 2.51 -3.30
C ILE A 197 16.01 2.53 -2.70
N ARG A 198 16.81 3.56 -2.99
CA ARG A 198 18.17 3.72 -2.45
C ARG A 198 18.16 3.71 -0.92
N GLU A 199 17.25 4.46 -0.29
CA GLU A 199 17.08 4.48 1.16
C GLU A 199 16.80 3.07 1.73
N ARG A 200 16.07 2.22 1.01
CA ARG A 200 15.80 0.83 1.43
C ARG A 200 17.00 -0.08 1.18
N LEU A 201 17.71 0.10 0.08
CA LEU A 201 18.92 -0.65 -0.25
C LEU A 201 20.03 -0.41 0.79
N ASP A 202 20.20 0.83 1.23
CA ASP A 202 21.20 1.22 2.23
C ASP A 202 20.93 0.56 3.60
N ARG A 203 19.67 0.29 3.95
CA ARG A 203 19.29 -0.43 5.18
C ARG A 203 19.47 -1.94 5.09
N LEU A 204 19.68 -2.48 3.90
CA LEU A 204 19.92 -3.90 3.64
C LEU A 204 21.43 -4.21 3.48
N ALA A 205 22.29 -3.19 3.53
CA ALA A 205 23.75 -3.30 3.52
C ALA A 205 24.27 -3.54 4.94
#